data_AF-A0A5J4P6B0-F1
#
_entry.id   AF-A0A5J4P6B0-F1
#
_cell.length_a   1.000
_cell.length_b   1.000
_cell.length_c   1.000
_cell.angle_alpha   90.00
_cell.angle_beta   90.00
_cell.angle_gamma   90.00
#
_symmetry.space_group_name_H-M   'P 1'
#
loop_
_entity.id
_entity.type
_entity.pdbx_description
1 polymer ?
#
loop_
_entity_poly.entity_id
_entity_poly.type
_entity_poly.pdbx_seq_one_letter_code
_entity_poly.pdbx_strand_id
1 'polypeptide(L)'
;GWDYPMSAMAAARMGMPERAIEALLMNRRTNTYLSNGHNFQNNHLRIYLPGNGGLLTAIAMMCTGWDGSENNLPGFPHNGQWNVKWEGLQRMP
;
A
#
# COMPACT_ATOMS: atom_id res chain seq x y z
N GLY A 1 -2.25 2.70 9.63
CA GLY A 1 -1.39 3.77 10.17
C GLY A 1 -0.67 4.37 9.00
N TRP A 2 -0.09 5.56 9.13
CA TRP A 2 0.62 6.17 8.00
C TRP A 2 1.94 5.44 7.69
N ASP A 3 2.50 4.74 8.67
CA ASP A 3 3.74 3.98 8.63
C ASP A 3 3.68 2.78 7.69
N TYR A 4 2.61 1.98 7.73
CA TYR A 4 2.46 0.78 6.88
C TYR A 4 2.52 1.06 5.37
N PRO A 5 1.78 2.02 4.80
CA PRO A 5 1.90 2.34 3.39
C PRO A 5 3.27 2.93 3.04
N MET A 6 3.90 3.70 3.94
CA MET A 6 5.27 4.17 3.73
C MET A 6 6.26 3.01 3.68
N SER A 7 6.16 2.05 4.59
CA SER A 7 6.95 0.82 4.57
C SER A 7 6.69 0.00 3.31
N ALA A 8 5.43 -0.11 2.87
CA ALA A 8 5.08 -0.82 1.66
C ALA A 8 5.70 -0.19 0.41
N MET A 9 5.62 1.13 0.29
CA MET A 9 6.23 1.86 -0.81
C MET A 9 7.75 1.72 -0.82
N ALA A 10 8.39 1.76 0.36
CA ALA A 10 9.83 1.53 0.47
C ALA A 10 10.22 0.11 0.06
N ALA A 11 9.50 -0.90 0.55
CA ALA A 11 9.73 -2.30 0.21
C ALA A 11 9.57 -2.56 -1.30
N ALA A 12 8.53 -2.00 -1.93
CA ALA A 12 8.34 -2.09 -3.37
C ALA A 12 9.54 -1.48 -4.14
N ARG A 13 10.00 -0.29 -3.73
CA ARG A 13 11.19 0.35 -4.35
C ARG A 13 12.48 -0.44 -4.17
N MET A 14 12.60 -1.21 -3.08
CA MET A 14 13.74 -2.09 -2.82
C MET A 14 13.65 -3.46 -3.54
N GLY A 15 12.64 -3.67 -4.40
CA GLY A 15 12.44 -4.96 -5.07
C GLY A 15 11.99 -6.07 -4.10
N MET A 16 11.31 -5.70 -3.02
CA MET A 16 10.77 -6.62 -2.01
C MET A 16 9.22 -6.61 -2.01
N PRO A 17 8.55 -6.98 -3.10
CA PRO A 17 7.11 -6.82 -3.23
C PRO A 17 6.31 -7.69 -2.25
N GLU A 18 6.84 -8.84 -1.81
CA GLU A 18 6.21 -9.67 -0.77
C GLU A 18 6.14 -8.89 0.55
N ARG A 19 7.24 -8.22 0.93
CA ARG A 19 7.27 -7.37 2.12
C ARG A 19 6.35 -6.17 2.00
N ALA A 20 6.16 -5.64 0.79
CA ALA A 20 5.23 -4.55 0.57
C ALA A 20 3.79 -4.95 0.90
N ILE A 21 3.36 -6.12 0.41
CA ILE A 21 2.03 -6.69 0.73
C ILE A 21 1.92 -7.03 2.22
N GLU A 22 2.94 -7.67 2.81
CA GLU A 22 2.96 -7.99 4.24
C GLU A 22 2.82 -6.74 5.11
N ALA A 23 3.46 -5.63 4.75
CA ALA A 23 3.35 -4.37 5.47
C ALA A 23 1.92 -3.83 5.44
N LEU A 24 1.25 -3.85 4.28
CA LEU A 24 -0.14 -3.39 4.16
C LEU A 24 -1.13 -4.27 4.91
N LEU A 25 -0.86 -5.58 5.01
CA LEU A 25 -1.74 -6.55 5.65
C LEU A 25 -1.35 -6.88 7.11
N MET A 26 -0.37 -6.16 7.67
CA MET A 26 0.17 -6.48 8.98
C MET A 26 -0.90 -6.38 10.06
N ASN A 27 -1.04 -7.43 10.87
CA ASN A 27 -2.01 -7.48 11.96
C ASN A 27 -1.53 -6.64 13.17
N ARG A 28 -1.83 -5.35 13.12
CA ARG A 28 -1.54 -4.35 14.16
C ARG A 28 -2.73 -3.43 14.34
N ARG A 29 -3.00 -3.00 15.59
CA ARG A 29 -4.10 -2.09 15.92
C ARG A 29 -4.11 -0.84 15.04
N THR A 30 -2.95 -0.23 14.85
CA THR A 30 -2.81 0.99 14.05
C THR A 30 -3.01 0.74 12.56
N ASN A 31 -2.94 -0.52 12.08
CA ASN A 31 -3.25 -0.91 10.71
C ASN A 31 -4.70 -1.43 10.52
N THR A 32 -5.53 -1.36 11.55
CA THR A 32 -6.93 -1.77 11.47
C THR A 32 -7.76 -0.76 10.67
N TYR A 33 -8.69 -1.27 9.86
CA TYR A 33 -9.73 -0.49 9.20
C TYR A 33 -11.08 -0.85 9.81
N LEU A 34 -11.88 0.16 10.14
CA LEU A 34 -13.23 -0.02 10.68
C LEU A 34 -14.18 -0.52 9.58
N SER A 35 -15.39 -0.94 9.95
CA SER A 35 -16.41 -1.41 9.01
C SER A 35 -16.82 -0.38 7.97
N ASN A 36 -16.65 0.92 8.28
CA ASN A 36 -16.86 2.02 7.34
C ASN A 36 -15.63 2.35 6.48
N GLY A 37 -14.56 1.56 6.57
CA GLY A 37 -13.34 1.72 5.78
C GLY A 37 -12.36 2.76 6.31
N HIS A 38 -12.59 3.42 7.44
CA HIS A 38 -11.61 4.36 8.00
C HIS A 38 -10.49 3.65 8.75
N ASN A 39 -9.25 4.11 8.55
CA ASN A 39 -8.11 3.63 9.34
C ASN A 39 -8.24 4.10 10.79
N PHE A 40 -8.07 3.16 11.73
CA PHE A 40 -8.18 3.39 13.16
C PHE A 40 -6.79 3.42 13.81
N GLN A 41 -6.55 4.34 14.75
CA GLN A 41 -5.35 4.37 15.58
C GLN A 41 -5.65 4.00 17.05
N ASN A 42 -6.67 4.68 17.61
CA ASN A 42 -7.15 4.53 18.98
C ASN A 42 -8.52 5.23 19.14
N ASN A 43 -9.09 5.24 20.35
CA ASN A 43 -10.41 5.83 20.63
C ASN A 43 -10.52 7.34 20.37
N HIS A 44 -9.40 8.08 20.42
CA HIS A 44 -9.35 9.51 20.12
C HIS A 44 -9.11 9.78 18.61
N LEU A 45 -8.50 8.83 17.90
CA LEU A 45 -8.16 8.92 16.47
C LEU A 45 -8.82 7.77 15.71
N ARG A 46 -10.16 7.77 15.70
CA ARG A 46 -10.97 6.72 15.05
C ARG A 46 -11.01 6.84 13.53
N ILE A 47 -10.85 8.06 13.01
CA ILE A 47 -10.80 8.36 11.59
C ILE A 47 -9.45 9.00 11.30
N TYR A 48 -8.47 8.17 10.96
CA TYR A 48 -7.11 8.59 10.68
C TYR A 48 -6.85 8.58 9.17
N LEU A 49 -7.25 9.68 8.52
CA LEU A 49 -7.15 9.83 7.07
C LEU A 49 -5.75 9.64 6.48
N PRO A 50 -4.63 9.95 7.17
CA PRO A 50 -3.31 9.63 6.62
C PRO A 50 -3.09 8.14 6.36
N GLY A 51 -3.70 7.25 7.15
CA GLY A 51 -3.65 5.81 6.88
C GLY A 51 -4.43 5.43 5.62
N ASN A 52 -5.63 5.98 5.44
CA ASN A 52 -6.45 5.76 4.25
C ASN A 52 -5.77 6.28 2.97
N GLY A 53 -5.35 7.55 2.98
CA GLY A 53 -4.68 8.17 1.84
C GLY A 53 -3.37 7.47 1.52
N GLY A 54 -2.58 7.13 2.54
CA GLY A 54 -1.36 6.36 2.36
C GLY A 54 -1.60 5.00 1.71
N LEU A 55 -2.61 4.24 2.14
CA LEU A 55 -2.96 2.96 1.51
C LEU A 55 -3.28 3.13 0.01
N LEU A 56 -4.11 4.11 -0.34
CA LEU A 56 -4.47 4.37 -1.74
C LEU A 56 -3.24 4.75 -2.57
N THR A 57 -2.40 5.64 -2.05
CA THR A 57 -1.14 6.04 -2.72
C THR A 57 -0.19 4.85 -2.89
N ALA A 58 -0.02 4.03 -1.86
CA ALA A 58 0.85 2.86 -1.91
C ALA A 58 0.38 1.85 -2.96
N ILE A 59 -0.92 1.53 -2.99
CA ILE A 59 -1.47 0.61 -4.00
C ILE A 59 -1.33 1.18 -5.41
N ALA A 60 -1.60 2.48 -5.61
CA ALA A 60 -1.42 3.12 -6.91
C ALA A 60 0.03 3.00 -7.38
N MET A 61 0.99 3.36 -6.53
CA MET A 61 2.40 3.23 -6.81
C MET A 61 2.83 1.78 -7.08
N MET A 62 2.32 0.81 -6.32
CA MET A 62 2.63 -0.60 -6.52
C MET A 62 2.11 -1.11 -7.87
N CYS A 63 0.98 -0.58 -8.36
CA CYS A 63 0.41 -0.91 -9.67
C CYS A 63 1.17 -0.24 -10.84
N THR A 64 1.44 1.06 -10.73
CA THR A 64 1.91 1.90 -11.86
C THR A 64 3.41 2.20 -11.82
N GLY A 65 4.05 1.95 -10.69
CA GLY A 65 5.43 2.30 -10.42
C GLY A 65 5.68 3.77 -10.10
N TRP A 66 6.95 4.14 -10.24
CA TRP A 66 7.54 5.47 -10.00
C TRP A 66 8.51 5.84 -11.13
N ASP A 67 9.13 7.02 -11.11
CA ASP A 67 10.13 7.38 -12.13
C ASP A 67 11.33 6.41 -12.10
N GLY A 68 11.72 5.92 -13.27
CA GLY A 68 12.75 4.89 -13.41
C GLY A 68 12.27 3.46 -13.10
N SER A 69 10.99 3.23 -12.79
CA SER A 69 10.45 1.87 -12.73
C SER A 69 10.26 1.29 -14.14
N GLU A 70 10.89 0.14 -14.38
CA GLU A 70 10.89 -0.55 -15.69
C GLU A 70 9.81 -1.64 -15.78
N ASN A 71 9.39 -2.21 -14.65
CA ASN A 71 8.47 -3.35 -14.61
C ASN A 71 7.00 -2.94 -14.57
N ASN A 72 6.15 -3.76 -15.19
CA ASN A 72 4.70 -3.71 -14.99
C ASN A 72 4.34 -4.30 -13.62
N LEU A 73 3.50 -3.62 -12.83
CA LEU A 73 3.12 -4.02 -11.47
C LEU A 73 4.32 -4.16 -10.49
N PRO A 74 5.21 -3.16 -10.41
CA PRO A 74 6.51 -3.32 -9.73
C PRO A 74 6.41 -3.55 -8.23
N GLY A 75 5.27 -3.25 -7.61
CA GLY A 75 5.06 -3.48 -6.19
C GLY A 75 4.39 -4.81 -5.83
N PHE A 76 4.02 -5.64 -6.80
CA PHE A 76 3.32 -6.91 -6.54
C PHE A 76 4.21 -8.13 -6.77
N PRO A 77 4.10 -9.19 -5.95
CA PRO A 77 4.84 -10.43 -6.16
C PRO A 77 4.53 -11.09 -7.50
N HIS A 78 5.56 -11.39 -8.30
CA HIS A 78 5.43 -12.14 -9.56
C HIS A 78 5.48 -13.67 -9.33
N ASN A 79 4.83 -14.13 -8.25
CA ASN A 79 4.86 -15.54 -7.83
C ASN A 79 3.60 -16.32 -8.23
N GLY A 80 2.75 -15.75 -9.09
CA GLY A 80 1.51 -16.37 -9.58
C GLY A 80 0.32 -16.31 -8.61
N GLN A 81 0.48 -15.79 -7.38
CA GLN A 81 -0.62 -15.69 -6.42
C GLN A 81 -1.50 -14.45 -6.61
N TRP A 82 -1.00 -13.45 -7.35
CA TRP A 82 -1.68 -12.17 -7.55
C TRP A 82 -2.11 -12.01 -9.00
N ASN A 83 -3.41 -11.86 -9.21
CA ASN A 83 -3.99 -11.45 -10.49
C ASN A 83 -4.47 -10.00 -10.37
N VAL A 84 -3.60 -9.05 -10.71
CA VAL A 84 -3.87 -7.62 -10.52
C VAL A 84 -4.42 -7.01 -11.79
N LYS A 85 -5.52 -6.27 -11.66
CA LYS A 85 -6.09 -5.41 -12.70
C LYS A 85 -6.27 -4.02 -12.14
N TRP A 86 -5.93 -3.00 -12.92
CA TRP A 86 -6.08 -1.61 -12.54
C TRP A 86 -6.34 -0.76 -13.80
N GLU A 87 -6.96 0.39 -13.60
CA GLU A 87 -7.22 1.38 -14.65
C GLU A 87 -7.16 2.79 -14.05
N GLY A 88 -6.88 3.80 -14.88
CA GLY A 88 -6.96 5.21 -14.48
C GLY A 88 -5.94 5.69 -13.43
N LEU A 89 -5.03 4.83 -12.96
CA LEU A 89 -4.00 5.19 -11.98
C LEU A 89 -2.82 5.87 -12.66
N GLN A 90 -2.18 6.80 -11.94
CA GLN A 90 -1.04 7.58 -12.44
C GLN A 90 0.25 7.12 -11.76
N ARG A 91 1.32 7.04 -12.56
CA ARG A 91 2.67 6.76 -12.07
C ARG A 91 3.12 7.86 -11.11
N MET A 92 3.75 7.48 -10.01
CA MET A 92 4.38 8.45 -9.10
C MET A 92 5.64 9.04 -9.73
N PRO A 93 6.04 10.27 -9.36
CA PRO A 93 7.41 10.69 -9.52
C PRO A 93 8.38 9.74 -8.78
#